data_AF-A0A841H128-F1
#
_entry.id   AF-A0A841H128-F1
#
_cell.length_a   1.000
_cell.length_b   1.000
_cell.length_c   1.000
_cell.angle_alpha   90.00
_cell.angle_beta   90.00
_cell.angle_gamma   90.00
#
_symmetry.space_group_name_H-M   'P 1'
#
loop_
_entity.id
_entity.type
_entity.pdbx_description
1 polymer ?
#
loop_
_entity_poly.entity_id
_entity_poly.type
_entity_poly.pdbx_seq_one_letter_code
_entity_poly.pdbx_strand_id
1 'polypeptide(L)'
;MSIIKQKQDTPDQRPGPGDYFVVQSEYSTWYVTAATAEAVGRALDRRWLRPRWLRFVDLNGSRAWLRADRVEAVFESTELQRTRDRELGYLRRKEERADRRWDDEEF
;
A
#
# COMPACT_ATOMS: atom_id res chain seq x y z
N MET A 1 18.60 -13.85 -21.51
CA MET A 1 17.29 -14.45 -21.17
C MET A 1 16.70 -13.59 -20.05
N SER A 2 15.99 -12.52 -20.41
CA SER A 2 15.55 -11.47 -19.48
C SER A 2 14.14 -11.78 -19.01
N ILE A 3 13.96 -12.01 -17.71
CA ILE A 3 12.64 -12.19 -17.10
C ILE A 3 12.11 -10.81 -16.75
N ILE A 4 11.23 -10.28 -17.60
CA ILE A 4 10.41 -9.10 -17.30
C ILE A 4 9.42 -9.54 -16.23
N LYS A 5 9.70 -9.15 -14.97
CA LYS A 5 8.77 -9.36 -13.86
C LYS A 5 7.61 -8.39 -14.06
N GLN A 6 6.58 -8.83 -14.78
CA GLN A 6 5.34 -8.07 -14.95
C GLN A 6 4.81 -7.69 -13.56
N LYS A 7 4.73 -6.39 -13.28
CA LYS A 7 3.93 -5.85 -12.18
C LYS A 7 2.48 -6.23 -12.51
N GLN A 8 1.96 -7.25 -11.83
CA GLN A 8 0.53 -7.52 -11.85
C GLN A 8 -0.15 -6.32 -11.18
N ASP A 9 -0.97 -5.60 -11.95
CA ASP A 9 -1.93 -4.64 -11.41
C ASP A 9 -3.00 -5.43 -10.66
N THR A 10 -2.73 -5.74 -9.40
CA THR A 10 -3.73 -6.29 -8.49
C THR A 10 -4.78 -5.20 -8.27
N PRO A 11 -6.09 -5.47 -8.47
CA PRO A 11 -7.13 -4.50 -8.14
C PRO A 11 -6.98 -4.03 -6.69
N ASP A 12 -7.27 -2.76 -6.45
CA ASP A 12 -7.12 -2.06 -5.18
C ASP A 12 -7.99 -2.71 -4.09
N GLN A 13 -7.47 -3.75 -3.42
CA GLN A 13 -8.11 -4.47 -2.32
C GLN A 13 -8.05 -3.67 -1.01
N ARG A 14 -8.31 -2.36 -1.08
CA ARG A 14 -8.38 -1.51 0.11
C ARG A 14 -9.56 -1.95 0.97
N PRO A 15 -9.38 -2.05 2.29
CA PRO A 15 -10.47 -2.31 3.23
C PRO A 15 -11.60 -1.30 3.06
N GLY A 16 -12.81 -1.72 3.45
CA GLY A 16 -14.04 -0.92 3.42
C GLY A 16 -13.99 0.37 4.27
N PRO A 17 -15.13 1.06 4.43
CA PRO A 17 -15.17 2.38 5.07
C PRO A 17 -14.68 2.33 6.53
N GLY A 18 -13.84 3.30 6.90
CA GLY A 18 -13.17 3.39 8.21
C GLY A 18 -11.65 3.59 8.10
N ASP A 19 -11.04 4.26 9.08
CA ASP A 19 -9.60 4.49 9.11
C ASP A 19 -8.83 3.19 9.38
N TYR A 20 -7.74 3.02 8.64
CA TYR A 20 -6.85 1.87 8.81
C TYR A 20 -5.40 2.32 8.72
N PHE A 21 -4.50 1.44 9.11
CA PHE A 21 -3.07 1.68 9.00
C PHE A 21 -2.48 0.84 7.87
N VAL A 22 -1.37 1.30 7.34
CA VAL A 22 -0.65 0.65 6.24
C VAL A 22 0.72 0.25 6.75
N VAL A 23 1.09 -1.01 6.54
CA VAL A 23 2.47 -1.48 6.64
C VAL A 23 2.99 -1.65 5.22
N GLN A 24 4.04 -0.91 4.86
CA GLN A 24 4.58 -0.90 3.51
C GLN A 24 5.97 -1.53 3.45
N SER A 25 6.21 -2.25 2.36
CA SER A 25 7.51 -2.75 1.92
C SER A 25 7.67 -2.50 0.42
N GLU A 26 8.89 -2.68 -0.08
CA GLU A 26 9.27 -2.49 -1.49
C GLU A 26 8.31 -3.19 -2.49
N TYR A 27 7.81 -4.37 -2.13
CA TYR A 27 7.04 -5.22 -3.04
C TYR A 27 5.58 -5.43 -2.64
N SER A 28 5.17 -4.96 -1.47
CA SER A 28 3.86 -5.31 -0.91
C SER A 28 3.41 -4.33 0.15
N THR A 29 2.09 -4.22 0.25
CA THR A 29 1.39 -3.34 1.19
C THR A 29 0.35 -4.16 1.94
N TRP A 30 0.30 -4.01 3.26
CA TRP A 30 -0.71 -4.64 4.10
C TRP A 30 -1.53 -3.58 4.82
N TYR A 31 -2.83 -3.79 4.87
CA TYR A 31 -3.75 -2.92 5.60
C TYR A 31 -4.06 -3.54 6.95
N VAL A 32 -3.86 -2.82 8.03
CA VAL A 32 -3.91 -3.37 9.38
C VAL A 32 -4.71 -2.47 10.32
N THR A 33 -5.14 -3.04 11.44
CA THR A 33 -5.75 -2.26 12.53
C THR A 33 -4.73 -1.34 13.19
N ALA A 34 -5.20 -0.33 13.90
CA ALA A 34 -4.36 0.53 14.74
C ALA A 34 -3.52 -0.27 15.76
N ALA A 35 -4.13 -1.25 16.43
CA ALA A 35 -3.44 -2.10 17.41
C ALA A 35 -2.29 -2.89 16.76
N THR A 36 -2.49 -3.40 15.54
CA THR A 36 -1.45 -4.11 14.78
C THR A 36 -0.34 -3.16 14.35
N ALA A 37 -0.67 -1.96 13.86
CA ALA A 37 0.34 -0.96 13.48
C ALA A 37 1.20 -0.55 14.67
N GLU A 38 0.59 -0.32 15.83
CA GLU A 38 1.30 0.01 17.07
C GLU A 38 2.22 -1.15 17.53
N ALA A 39 1.75 -2.40 17.41
CA ALA A 39 2.56 -3.57 17.71
C ALA A 39 3.77 -3.70 16.77
N VAL A 40 3.58 -3.43 15.47
CA VAL A 40 4.67 -3.40 14.47
C VAL A 40 5.65 -2.27 14.77
N GLY A 41 5.18 -1.05 15.02
CA GLY A 41 6.02 0.09 15.38
C GLY A 41 6.89 -0.20 16.61
N ARG A 42 6.27 -0.68 17.69
CA ARG A 42 6.99 -1.10 18.91
C ARG A 42 8.04 -2.18 18.65
N ALA A 43 7.79 -3.10 17.70
CA ALA A 43 8.76 -4.13 17.36
C ALA A 43 9.95 -3.56 16.57
N LEU A 44 9.71 -2.56 15.71
CA LEU A 44 10.74 -1.88 14.93
C LEU A 44 11.64 -0.98 15.77
N ASP A 45 11.08 -0.30 16.78
CA ASP A 45 11.82 0.62 17.66
C ASP A 45 12.81 -0.07 18.62
N ARG A 46 12.70 -1.40 18.80
CA ARG A 46 13.57 -2.18 19.69
C ARG A 46 14.97 -2.33 19.13
N ARG A 47 15.85 -1.35 19.36
CA ARG A 47 17.22 -1.33 18.81
C ARG A 47 18.08 -2.57 19.13
N TRP A 48 17.94 -3.16 20.32
CA TRP A 48 18.76 -4.30 20.77
C TRP A 48 18.09 -5.67 20.62
N LEU A 49 16.76 -5.72 20.51
CA LEU A 49 15.96 -6.95 20.46
C LEU A 49 14.95 -6.91 19.32
N ARG A 50 15.31 -6.25 18.20
CA ARG A 50 14.45 -6.18 17.02
C ARG A 50 14.24 -7.59 16.49
N PRO A 51 12.99 -8.08 16.40
CA PRO A 51 12.75 -9.39 15.81
C PRO A 51 13.14 -9.36 14.34
N ARG A 52 13.73 -10.45 13.83
CA ARG A 52 14.03 -10.58 12.41
C ARG A 52 12.76 -10.65 11.55
N TRP A 53 11.69 -11.23 12.10
CA TRP A 53 10.40 -11.41 11.45
C TRP A 53 9.27 -10.82 12.27
N LEU A 54 8.44 -10.02 11.62
CA LEU A 54 7.15 -9.54 12.09
C LEU A 54 6.06 -10.49 11.59
N ARG A 55 5.11 -10.79 12.47
CA ARG A 55 3.97 -11.67 12.16
C ARG A 55 2.70 -10.94 12.57
N PHE A 56 1.76 -10.80 11.64
CA PHE A 56 0.50 -10.12 11.88
C PHE A 56 -0.58 -10.63 10.91
N VAL A 57 -1.83 -10.26 11.20
CA VAL A 57 -2.99 -10.51 10.33
C VAL A 57 -3.42 -9.18 9.76
N ASP A 58 -3.61 -9.11 8.45
CA ASP A 58 -4.14 -7.92 7.78
C ASP A 58 -5.68 -7.86 7.88
N LEU A 59 -6.26 -6.74 7.48
CA LEU A 59 -7.71 -6.52 7.49
C LEU A 59 -8.47 -7.44 6.51
N ASN A 60 -7.76 -8.02 5.54
CA ASN A 60 -8.31 -9.01 4.62
C ASN A 60 -8.24 -10.45 5.20
N GLY A 61 -7.75 -10.61 6.44
CA GLY A 61 -7.61 -11.90 7.12
C GLY A 61 -6.35 -12.67 6.73
N SER A 62 -5.48 -12.11 5.90
CA SER A 62 -4.23 -12.72 5.47
C SER A 62 -3.19 -12.69 6.59
N ARG A 63 -2.53 -13.82 6.83
CA ARG A 63 -1.40 -13.91 7.75
C ARG A 63 -0.13 -13.51 7.02
N ALA A 64 0.48 -12.40 7.43
CA ALA A 64 1.71 -11.89 6.84
C ALA A 64 2.93 -12.20 7.72
N TRP A 65 4.01 -12.65 7.09
CA TRP A 65 5.34 -12.78 7.68
C TRP A 65 6.29 -11.85 6.93
N LEU A 66 6.68 -10.75 7.57
CA LEU A 66 7.48 -9.70 6.97
C LEU A 66 8.80 -9.58 7.71
N ARG A 67 9.93 -9.51 6.99
CA ARG A 67 11.19 -9.19 7.65
C ARG A 67 11.14 -7.77 8.18
N ALA A 68 11.58 -7.56 9.41
CA ALA A 68 11.53 -6.25 10.03
C ALA A 68 12.34 -5.22 9.25
N ASP A 69 13.49 -5.61 8.69
CA ASP A 69 14.37 -4.76 7.87
C ASP A 69 13.85 -4.45 6.46
N ARG A 70 12.70 -5.02 6.07
CA ARG A 70 12.01 -4.72 4.82
C ARG A 70 10.78 -3.83 5.00
N VAL A 71 10.50 -3.40 6.24
CA VAL A 71 9.48 -2.38 6.47
C VAL A 71 10.06 -1.03 6.06
N GLU A 72 9.42 -0.39 5.10
CA GLU A 72 9.76 0.95 4.63
C GLU A 72 9.00 2.02 5.41
N ALA A 73 7.72 1.79 5.67
CA ALA A 73 6.87 2.73 6.39
C ALA A 73 5.73 2.02 7.11
N VAL A 74 5.27 2.64 8.21
CA VAL A 74 4.00 2.35 8.88
C VAL A 74 3.28 3.67 9.06
N PHE A 75 2.08 3.81 8.50
CA PHE A 75 1.35 5.09 8.52
C PHE A 75 -0.16 4.90 8.58
N GLU A 76 -0.85 5.92 9.08
CA GLU A 76 -2.31 5.98 9.08
C GLU A 76 -2.82 6.38 7.68
N SER A 77 -3.88 5.70 7.23
CA SER A 77 -4.60 6.01 6.01
C SER A 77 -6.02 6.40 6.35
N THR A 78 -6.22 7.71 6.49
CA THR A 78 -7.53 8.27 6.82
C THR A 78 -8.49 8.21 5.62
N GLU A 79 -9.80 8.21 5.88
CA GLU A 79 -10.81 8.38 4.81
C GLU A 79 -10.62 9.67 4.01
N LEU A 80 -10.20 10.75 4.67
CA LEU A 80 -9.96 12.04 4.03
C LEU A 80 -8.78 11.99 3.05
N GLN A 81 -7.64 11.40 3.44
CA GLN A 81 -6.50 11.20 2.54
C GLN A 81 -6.89 10.35 1.33
N ARG A 82 -7.63 9.25 1.56
CA ARG A 82 -8.07 8.37 0.47
C ARG A 82 -9.01 9.07 -0.51
N THR A 83 -9.90 9.94 -0.02
CA THR A 83 -10.79 10.71 -0.89
C THR A 83 -10.00 11.67 -1.78
N ARG A 84 -9.03 12.39 -1.20
CA ARG A 84 -8.12 13.26 -1.96
C ARG A 84 -7.29 12.50 -2.99
N ASP A 85 -6.74 11.35 -2.61
CA ASP A 85 -5.95 10.52 -3.54
C ASP A 85 -6.78 9.97 -4.70
N ARG A 86 -8.04 9.58 -4.43
CA ARG A 86 -8.98 9.15 -5.47
C ARG A 86 -9.32 10.29 -6.43
N GLU A 87 -9.53 11.49 -5.91
CA GLU A 87 -9.81 12.69 -6.71
C GLU A 87 -8.62 13.03 -7.60
N LEU A 88 -7.40 13.08 -7.05
CA LEU A 88 -6.17 13.28 -7.80
C LEU A 88 -5.96 12.20 -8.87
N GLY A 89 -6.17 10.92 -8.52
CA GLY A 89 -6.06 9.81 -9.46
C GLY A 89 -7.15 9.82 -10.55
N TYR A 90 -8.33 10.34 -10.25
CA TYR A 90 -9.38 10.57 -11.26
C TYR A 90 -8.99 11.70 -12.21
N LEU A 91 -8.53 12.83 -11.67
CA LEU A 91 -8.08 13.97 -12.47
C LEU A 91 -6.92 13.58 -13.39
N ARG A 92 -5.91 12.88 -12.86
CA ARG A 92 -4.78 12.38 -13.64
C ARG A 92 -5.22 11.42 -14.75
N ARG A 93 -6.08 10.44 -14.47
CA ARG A 93 -6.61 9.54 -15.50
C ARG A 93 -7.46 10.26 -16.54
N LYS A 94 -8.15 11.33 -16.14
CA LYS A 94 -8.93 12.18 -17.04
C LYS A 94 -8.00 12.99 -17.95
N GLU A 95 -6.92 13.56 -17.43
CA GLU A 95 -5.87 14.22 -18.21
C GLU A 95 -5.18 13.23 -19.16
N GLU A 96 -4.70 12.09 -18.68
CA GLU A 96 -4.06 11.04 -19.51
C GLU A 96 -4.98 10.53 -20.63
N ARG A 97 -6.30 10.54 -20.42
CA ARG A 97 -7.30 10.17 -21.43
C ARG A 97 -7.59 11.33 -22.39
N ALA A 98 -7.54 12.58 -21.91
CA ALA A 98 -7.66 13.74 -22.76
C ALA A 98 -6.47 13.82 -23.72
N ASP A 99 -5.24 13.65 -23.21
CA ASP A 99 -4.02 13.62 -24.01
C ASP A 99 -4.07 12.52 -25.08
N ARG A 100 -4.46 11.28 -24.70
CA ARG A 100 -4.61 10.16 -25.64
C ARG A 100 -5.65 10.41 -26.73
N ARG A 101 -6.69 11.19 -26.45
CA ARG A 101 -7.74 11.48 -27.44
C ARG A 101 -7.24 12.38 -28.58
N TRP A 102 -6.24 13.23 -28.34
CA TRP A 102 -5.67 14.08 -29.39
C TRP A 102 -4.78 13.29 -30.37
N ASP A 103 -4.16 12.19 -29.93
CA ASP A 103 -3.34 11.33 -30.79
C ASP A 103 -4.18 10.42 -31.72
N ASP A 104 -5.42 10.10 -31.33
CA ASP A 104 -6.33 9.24 -32.11
C ASP A 104 -7.15 10.02 -33.17
N GLU A 105 -7.17 11.37 -33.13
CA GLU A 105 -7.88 12.23 -34.09
C GLU A 105 -7.00 12.64 -35.30
N GLU A 106 -5.77 12.11 -35.41
CA GLU A 106 -4.82 12.37 -36.51
C GLU A 106 -4.64 11.16 -37.48
N PHE A 107 -5.73 10.50 -37.91
CA PHE A 107 -5.72 9.60 -39.09
C PHE A 107 -7.08 9.51 -39.80
#